data_AF-A0A969VCP1-F1
#
_entry.id   AF-A0A969VCP1-F1
#
_cell.length_a   1.000
_cell.length_b   1.000
_cell.length_c   1.000
_cell.angle_alpha   90.00
_cell.angle_beta   90.00
_cell.angle_gamma   90.00
#
_symmetry.space_group_name_H-M   'P 1'
#
loop_
_entity.id
_entity.type
_entity.pdbx_description
1 polymer ?
#
loop_
_entity_poly.entity_id
_entity_poly.type
_entity_poly.pdbx_seq_one_letter_code
_entity_poly.pdbx_strand_id
1 'polypeptide(L)'
;MLALKRRSIDKFIKPVKAREFCRLWFGADAQMEAARGYRAECVRLLSRILAVQTETISSKWGSGIDFEKMPEQYERTLAYANSLRSIIDAAGNNPELSDIIAERLKQSR
;
A
#
# COMPACT_ATOMS: atom_id res chain seq x y z
N MET A 1 2.29 -25.73 -10.07
CA MET A 1 0.90 -25.66 -9.58
C MET A 1 0.68 -24.38 -8.75
N LEU A 2 0.80 -23.18 -9.37
CA LEU A 2 0.72 -21.86 -8.68
C LEU A 2 -0.22 -20.85 -9.36
N ALA A 3 -0.73 -21.17 -10.55
CA ALA A 3 -1.53 -20.23 -11.35
C ALA A 3 -3.02 -20.13 -10.94
N LEU A 4 -3.52 -21.06 -10.11
CA LEU A 4 -4.94 -21.15 -9.75
C LEU A 4 -5.35 -20.26 -8.57
N LYS A 5 -4.42 -19.75 -7.74
CA LYS A 5 -4.76 -18.93 -6.54
C LYS A 5 -4.86 -17.42 -6.80
N ARG A 6 -4.15 -16.88 -7.80
CA ARG A 6 -4.13 -15.42 -8.07
C ARG A 6 -5.51 -14.85 -8.45
N ARG A 7 -6.29 -15.59 -9.27
CA ARG A 7 -7.57 -15.10 -9.82
C ARG A 7 -8.69 -14.90 -8.80
N SER A 8 -8.64 -15.55 -7.64
CA SER A 8 -9.75 -15.47 -6.67
C SER A 8 -9.67 -14.25 -5.76
N ILE A 9 -8.46 -13.82 -5.37
CA ILE A 9 -8.28 -12.68 -4.47
C ILE A 9 -8.51 -11.34 -5.20
N ASP A 10 -8.15 -11.28 -6.49
CA ASP A 10 -8.33 -10.09 -7.33
C ASP A 10 -9.80 -9.63 -7.41
N LYS A 11 -10.78 -10.49 -7.12
CA LYS A 11 -12.21 -10.13 -7.05
C LYS A 11 -12.60 -9.35 -5.78
N PHE A 12 -11.81 -9.45 -4.73
CA PHE A 12 -12.11 -8.87 -3.41
C PHE A 12 -11.24 -7.65 -3.09
N ILE A 13 -10.17 -7.42 -3.86
CA ILE A 13 -9.25 -6.31 -3.63
C ILE A 13 -9.58 -5.18 -4.61
N LYS A 14 -10.25 -4.16 -4.10
CA LYS A 14 -10.52 -2.92 -4.83
C LYS A 14 -9.20 -2.17 -5.06
N PRO A 15 -8.87 -1.75 -6.31
CA PRO A 15 -7.70 -0.92 -6.57
C PRO A 15 -7.73 0.36 -5.72
N VAL A 16 -6.57 0.76 -5.21
CA VAL A 16 -6.42 1.95 -4.35
C VAL A 16 -5.56 2.98 -5.06
N LYS A 17 -6.03 4.23 -5.11
CA LYS A 17 -5.26 5.35 -5.68
C LYS A 17 -4.12 5.77 -4.74
N ALA A 18 -3.04 6.31 -5.29
CA ALA A 18 -1.85 6.70 -4.52
C ALA A 18 -2.16 7.67 -3.37
N ARG A 19 -2.99 8.69 -3.61
CA ARG A 19 -3.42 9.64 -2.57
C ARG A 19 -4.18 8.96 -1.44
N GLU A 20 -5.15 8.13 -1.78
CA GLU A 20 -5.95 7.37 -0.81
C GLU A 20 -5.05 6.45 0.03
N PHE A 21 -4.12 5.75 -0.62
CA PHE A 21 -3.11 4.94 0.06
C PHE A 21 -2.28 5.77 1.05
N CYS A 22 -1.72 6.91 0.63
CA CYS A 22 -0.98 7.80 1.52
C CYS A 22 -1.82 8.30 2.71
N ARG A 23 -3.05 8.75 2.44
CA ARG A 23 -3.96 9.25 3.48
C ARG A 23 -4.18 8.21 4.56
N LEU A 24 -4.51 6.98 4.14
CA LEU A 24 -4.68 5.86 5.05
C LEU A 24 -3.38 5.54 5.79
N TRP A 25 -2.24 5.57 5.09
CA TRP A 25 -0.95 5.26 5.68
C TRP A 25 -0.53 6.22 6.79
N PHE A 26 -0.66 7.51 6.53
CA PHE A 26 -0.24 8.56 7.44
C PHE A 26 -1.34 9.04 8.41
N GLY A 27 -2.58 8.56 8.25
CA GLY A 27 -3.73 9.11 8.96
C GLY A 27 -3.97 10.57 8.61
N ALA A 28 -3.67 10.97 7.36
CA ALA A 28 -3.62 12.36 6.95
C ALA A 28 -5.02 12.93 6.66
N ASP A 29 -5.29 14.10 7.23
CA ASP A 29 -6.42 14.94 6.89
C ASP A 29 -6.06 15.98 5.82
N ALA A 30 -7.01 16.84 5.45
CA ALA A 30 -6.80 17.87 4.43
C ALA A 30 -5.71 18.89 4.81
N GLN A 31 -5.52 19.17 6.09
CA GLN A 31 -4.50 20.10 6.56
C GLN A 31 -3.10 19.49 6.40
N MET A 32 -2.94 18.21 6.77
CA MET A 32 -1.70 17.46 6.54
C MET A 32 -1.39 17.32 5.06
N GLU A 33 -2.40 17.07 4.20
CA GLU A 33 -2.17 16.99 2.76
C GLU A 33 -1.68 18.31 2.14
N ALA A 34 -2.10 19.44 2.70
CA ALA A 34 -1.64 20.77 2.30
C ALA A 34 -0.26 21.13 2.90
N ALA A 35 0.23 20.36 3.88
CA ALA A 35 1.48 20.63 4.55
C ALA A 35 2.68 20.44 3.61
N ARG A 36 3.67 21.34 3.74
CA ARG A 36 4.93 21.22 3.01
C ARG A 36 5.61 19.91 3.40
N GLY A 37 5.94 19.10 2.39
CA GLY A 37 6.66 17.84 2.58
C GLY A 37 5.77 16.60 2.55
N TYR A 38 4.46 16.72 2.72
CA TYR A 38 3.53 15.57 2.66
C TYR A 38 3.69 14.78 1.35
N ARG A 39 3.75 15.47 0.22
CA ARG A 39 3.98 14.82 -1.08
C ARG A 39 5.34 14.09 -1.13
N ALA A 40 6.38 14.67 -0.54
CA ALA A 40 7.71 14.03 -0.52
C ALA A 40 7.69 12.75 0.33
N GLU A 41 6.92 12.74 1.42
CA GLU A 41 6.67 11.54 2.23
C GLU A 41 5.91 10.47 1.45
N CYS A 42 4.86 10.86 0.72
CA CYS A 42 4.18 9.96 -0.21
C CYS A 42 5.13 9.34 -1.22
N VAL A 43 5.99 10.13 -1.87
CA VAL A 43 6.97 9.61 -2.84
C VAL A 43 7.88 8.57 -2.21
N ARG A 44 8.39 8.83 -0.99
CA ARG A 44 9.25 7.87 -0.27
C ARG A 44 8.51 6.58 0.09
N LEU A 45 7.26 6.69 0.56
CA LEU A 45 6.44 5.54 0.90
C LEU A 45 6.13 4.69 -0.34
N LEU A 46 5.61 5.31 -1.40
CA LEU A 46 5.27 4.63 -2.64
C LEU A 46 6.49 3.95 -3.26
N SER A 47 7.66 4.60 -3.22
CA SER A 47 8.92 4.03 -3.71
C SER A 47 9.26 2.71 -3.01
N ARG A 48 9.12 2.66 -1.68
CA ARG A 48 9.39 1.46 -0.89
C ARG A 48 8.39 0.34 -1.15
N ILE A 49 7.10 0.65 -1.20
CA ILE A 49 6.04 -0.35 -1.38
C ILE A 49 6.03 -0.92 -2.80
N LEU A 50 6.28 -0.08 -3.81
CA LEU A 50 6.18 -0.46 -5.22
C LEU A 50 7.54 -0.86 -5.84
N ALA A 51 8.63 -0.72 -5.08
CA ALA A 51 10.00 -0.91 -5.57
C ALA A 51 10.31 -0.06 -6.82
N VAL A 52 9.79 1.17 -6.86
CA VAL A 52 10.00 2.14 -7.94
C VAL A 52 10.91 3.25 -7.44
N GLN A 53 11.83 3.74 -8.27
CA GLN A 53 12.71 4.86 -7.90
C GLN A 53 11.90 6.12 -7.57
N THR A 54 12.31 6.86 -6.54
CA THR A 54 11.63 8.10 -6.11
C THR A 54 11.54 9.13 -7.23
N GLU A 55 12.56 9.22 -8.08
CA GLU A 55 12.60 10.15 -9.21
C GLU A 55 11.54 9.84 -10.27
N THR A 56 11.31 8.56 -10.57
CA THR A 56 10.24 8.14 -11.47
C THR A 56 8.89 8.58 -10.92
N ILE A 57 8.64 8.36 -9.62
CA ILE A 57 7.38 8.75 -8.98
C ILE A 57 7.25 10.28 -8.97
N SER A 58 8.30 11.00 -8.56
CA SER A 58 8.24 12.46 -8.42
C SER A 58 8.01 13.17 -9.74
N SER A 59 8.65 12.68 -10.81
CA SER A 59 8.75 13.40 -12.09
C SER A 59 7.82 12.85 -13.17
N LYS A 60 7.39 11.58 -13.09
CA LYS A 60 6.56 10.95 -14.14
C LYS A 60 5.11 10.74 -13.72
N TRP A 61 4.79 10.66 -12.42
CA TRP A 61 3.44 10.34 -11.97
C TRP A 61 2.55 11.56 -11.73
N GLY A 62 3.00 12.76 -12.08
CA GLY A 62 2.27 14.01 -11.88
C GLY A 62 2.85 14.82 -10.72
N SER A 63 2.66 16.14 -10.76
CA SER A 63 3.18 17.07 -9.75
C SER A 63 2.26 17.20 -8.54
N GLY A 64 0.98 16.83 -8.68
CA GLY A 64 -0.01 16.86 -7.61
C GLY A 64 0.18 15.76 -6.56
N ILE A 65 -0.69 15.79 -5.55
CA ILE A 65 -0.80 14.75 -4.52
C ILE A 65 -1.65 13.56 -4.98
N ASP A 66 -2.35 13.68 -6.12
CA ASP A 66 -3.20 12.64 -6.68
C ASP A 66 -2.42 11.60 -7.51
N PHE A 67 -1.19 11.93 -7.93
CA PHE A 67 -0.34 11.10 -8.78
C PHE A 67 -1.08 10.60 -10.03
N GLU A 68 -1.65 11.53 -10.82
CA GLU A 68 -2.62 11.24 -11.89
C GLU A 68 -2.07 10.35 -13.01
N LYS A 69 -0.74 10.28 -13.15
CA LYS A 69 -0.06 9.48 -14.18
C LYS A 69 0.53 8.18 -13.64
N MET A 70 0.18 7.77 -12.42
CA MET A 70 0.58 6.47 -11.90
C MET A 70 -0.04 5.34 -12.74
N PRO A 71 0.75 4.36 -13.22
CA PRO A 71 0.21 3.20 -13.93
C PRO A 71 -0.76 2.37 -13.06
N GLU A 72 -1.91 1.98 -13.64
CA GLU A 72 -2.98 1.26 -12.93
C GLU A 72 -2.54 -0.05 -12.26
N GLN A 73 -1.54 -0.72 -12.83
CA GLN A 73 -0.98 -1.96 -12.28
C GLN A 73 -0.48 -1.79 -10.83
N TYR A 74 -0.06 -0.58 -10.44
CA TYR A 74 0.40 -0.29 -9.09
C TYR A 74 -0.75 -0.13 -8.09
N GLU A 75 -1.95 0.25 -8.54
CA GLU A 75 -3.12 0.41 -7.65
C GLU A 75 -3.51 -0.89 -6.95
N ARG A 76 -3.34 -2.02 -7.64
CA ARG A 76 -3.54 -3.35 -7.06
C ARG A 76 -2.49 -3.66 -6.01
N THR A 77 -1.21 -3.37 -6.29
CA THR A 77 -0.12 -3.57 -5.32
C THR A 77 -0.34 -2.74 -4.06
N LEU A 78 -0.78 -1.49 -4.19
CA LEU A 78 -1.16 -0.64 -3.04
C LEU A 78 -2.31 -1.25 -2.25
N ALA A 79 -3.32 -1.81 -2.92
CA ALA A 79 -4.43 -2.47 -2.27
C ALA A 79 -4.01 -3.74 -1.51
N TYR A 80 -3.08 -4.54 -2.07
CA TYR A 80 -2.46 -5.66 -1.35
C TYR A 80 -1.70 -5.20 -0.09
N ALA A 81 -0.92 -4.11 -0.20
CA ALA A 81 -0.19 -3.55 0.93
C ALA A 81 -1.13 -3.05 2.04
N ASN A 82 -2.24 -2.41 1.68
CA ASN A 82 -3.27 -2.01 2.64
C ASN A 82 -3.90 -3.20 3.35
N SER A 83 -4.29 -4.25 2.61
CA SER A 83 -4.86 -5.47 3.22
C SER A 83 -3.89 -6.12 4.21
N LEU A 84 -2.60 -6.21 3.86
CA LEU A 84 -1.57 -6.73 4.76
C LEU A 84 -1.45 -5.89 6.02
N ARG A 85 -1.44 -4.56 5.89
CA ARG A 85 -1.42 -3.65 7.04
C ARG A 85 -2.65 -3.88 7.94
N SER A 86 -3.85 -3.92 7.38
CA SER A 86 -5.07 -4.15 8.15
C SER A 86 -5.05 -5.48 8.91
N ILE A 87 -4.49 -6.53 8.31
CA ILE A 87 -4.32 -7.83 8.97
C ILE A 87 -3.32 -7.73 10.13
N ILE A 88 -2.19 -7.04 9.94
CA ILE A 88 -1.18 -6.82 10.98
C ILE A 88 -1.76 -5.98 12.12
N ASP A 89 -2.47 -4.90 11.81
CA ASP A 89 -3.12 -4.04 12.80
C ASP A 89 -4.20 -4.81 13.60
N ALA A 90 -4.98 -5.67 12.92
CA ALA A 90 -5.94 -6.55 13.60
C ALA A 90 -5.25 -7.59 14.50
N ALA A 91 -4.14 -8.18 14.04
CA ALA A 91 -3.36 -9.13 14.83
C ALA A 91 -2.70 -8.49 16.05
N GLY A 92 -2.25 -7.23 15.94
CA GLY A 92 -1.73 -6.48 17.09
C GLY A 92 -2.77 -6.30 18.21
N ASN A 93 -4.05 -6.33 17.86
CA ASN A 93 -5.17 -6.23 18.80
C ASN A 93 -5.79 -7.60 19.14
N ASN A 94 -5.30 -8.70 18.56
CA ASN A 94 -5.81 -10.06 18.74
C ASN A 94 -4.64 -11.06 18.86
N PRO A 95 -4.24 -11.43 20.10
CA PRO A 95 -3.10 -12.33 20.34
C PRO A 95 -3.19 -13.67 19.60
N GLU A 96 -4.38 -14.29 19.53
CA GLU A 96 -4.57 -15.57 18.84
C GLU A 96 -4.29 -15.45 17.34
N LEU A 97 -4.75 -14.37 16.72
CA LEU A 97 -4.49 -14.12 15.30
C LEU A 97 -3.00 -13.86 15.02
N SER A 98 -2.32 -13.16 15.93
CA SER A 98 -0.87 -12.93 15.84
C SER A 98 -0.08 -14.24 15.84
N ASP A 99 -0.42 -15.17 16.74
CA ASP A 99 0.24 -16.48 16.84
C ASP A 99 0.06 -17.30 15.56
N ILE A 100 -1.18 -17.36 15.03
CA ILE A 100 -1.48 -18.05 13.76
C ILE A 100 -0.64 -17.51 12.60
N ILE A 101 -0.52 -16.18 12.49
CA ILE A 101 0.26 -15.54 11.42
C ILE A 101 1.75 -15.83 11.60
N ALA A 102 2.28 -15.74 12.82
CA ALA A 102 3.69 -16.00 13.12
C ALA A 102 4.10 -17.44 12.80
N GLU A 103 3.27 -18.42 13.15
CA GLU A 103 3.49 -19.83 12.79
C GLU A 103 3.52 -20.04 11.29
N ARG A 104 2.58 -19.44 10.56
CA ARG A 104 2.50 -19.53 9.09
C ARG A 104 3.76 -19.00 8.42
N LEU A 105 4.28 -17.86 8.89
CA LEU A 105 5.49 -17.24 8.34
C LEU A 105 6.74 -18.07 8.61
N LYS A 106 6.83 -18.75 9.77
CA LYS A 106 7.93 -19.68 10.08
C LYS A 106 7.96 -20.88 9.14
N GLN A 107 6.79 -21.40 8.74
CA GLN A 107 6.66 -22.54 7.84
C GLN A 107 6.89 -22.22 6.36
N SER A 108 6.94 -20.94 5.98
CA SER A 108 7.16 -20.52 4.58
C SER A 108 8.63 -20.21 4.26
N ARG A 109 9.54 -20.42 5.22
CA ARG A 109 11.00 -20.37 5.04
C ARG A 109 11.53 -21.77 4.84
#